data_AF-A0A6I6JYL3-F1
#
_entry.id   AF-A0A6I6JYL3-F1
#
_cell.length_a   1.000
_cell.length_b   1.000
_cell.length_c   1.000
_cell.angle_alpha   90.00
_cell.angle_beta   90.00
_cell.angle_gamma   90.00
#
_symmetry.space_group_name_H-M   'P 1'
#
loop_
_entity.id
_entity.type
_entity.pdbx_description
1 polymer ?
#
loop_
_entity_poly.entity_id
_entity_poly.type
_entity_poly.pdbx_seq_one_letter_code
_entity_poly.pdbx_strand_id
1 'polypeptide(L)' 'MKKLFLIAVVYLGLWGILGFFATIILSFLSCCFGVSKETYMISLGVFAFIAVAMTLKSVFKRHSEFAK' A
#
# COMPACT_ATOMS: atom_id res chain seq x y z
N MET A 1 -17.19 8.04 14.94
CA MET A 1 -17.10 7.63 13.51
C MET A 1 -16.11 8.45 12.68
N LYS A 2 -16.14 9.80 12.71
CA LYS A 2 -15.28 10.67 11.86
C LYS A 2 -13.75 10.48 12.02
N LYS A 3 -13.24 10.27 13.25
CA LYS A 3 -11.80 10.10 13.50
C LYS A 3 -11.21 8.82 12.90
N LEU A 4 -11.94 7.71 12.95
CA LEU A 4 -11.49 6.42 12.41
C LEU A 4 -11.36 6.48 10.89
N PHE A 5 -12.33 7.12 10.23
CA PHE A 5 -12.28 7.33 8.78
C PHE A 5 -11.12 8.24 8.37
N LEU A 6 -10.87 9.32 9.13
CA LEU A 6 -9.74 10.22 8.90
C LEU A 6 -8.39 9.50 9.02
N ILE A 7 -8.21 8.67 10.04
CA ILE A 7 -6.95 7.93 10.24
C ILE A 7 -6.77 6.87 9.14
N ALA A 8 -7.82 6.14 8.77
CA ALA A 8 -7.77 5.19 7.67
C ALA A 8 -7.38 5.89 6.36
N VAL A 9 -8.01 7.03 6.05
CA VAL A 9 -7.69 7.85 4.86
C VAL A 9 -6.26 8.37 4.88
N VAL A 10 -5.75 8.83 6.03
CA VAL A 10 -4.36 9.29 6.14
C VAL A 10 -3.37 8.14 5.94
N TYR A 11 -3.61 6.98 6.54
CA TYR A 11 -2.76 5.81 6.35
C TYR A 11 -2.81 5.26 4.93
N LEU A 12 -4.01 5.15 4.33
CA LEU A 12 -4.20 4.75 2.92
C LEU A 12 -3.54 5.73 1.96
N GLY A 13 -3.69 7.04 2.20
CA GLY A 13 -3.07 8.09 1.39
C GLY A 13 -1.54 8.05 1.46
N LEU A 14 -0.98 7.88 2.66
CA LEU A 14 0.46 7.75 2.87
C LEU A 14 1.02 6.51 2.16
N TRP A 15 0.29 5.39 2.23
CA TRP A 15 0.65 4.15 1.54
C TRP A 15 0.56 4.28 0.01
N GLY A 16 -0.44 5.01 -0.49
CA GLY A 16 -0.58 5.32 -1.91
C GLY A 16 0.57 6.16 -2.45
N ILE A 17 0.98 7.20 -1.71
CA ILE A 17 2.15 8.02 -2.07
C ILE A 17 3.43 7.19 -2.07
N LEU A 18 3.61 6.32 -1.08
CA LEU A 18 4.76 5.43 -1.00
C LEU A 18 4.80 4.44 -2.17
N GLY A 19 3.64 3.87 -2.54
CA GLY A 19 3.49 2.99 -3.70
C GLY A 19 3.75 3.71 -5.03
N PHE A 20 3.36 4.98 -5.14
CA PHE A 20 3.62 5.81 -6.33
C PHE A 20 5.12 6.04 -6.54
N PHE A 21 5.85 6.39 -5.47
CA PHE A 21 7.31 6.54 -5.51
C PHE A 21 8.00 5.22 -5.85
N ALA A 22 7.59 4.10 -5.25
CA ALA A 22 8.13 2.79 -5.57
C ALA A 22 7.94 2.44 -7.06
N THR A 23 6.76 2.74 -7.62
CA THR A 23 6.45 2.51 -9.03
C THR A 23 7.34 3.36 -9.95
N ILE A 24 7.55 4.65 -9.63
CA ILE A 24 8.43 5.54 -10.40
C ILE A 24 9.86 5.01 -10.40
N ILE A 25 10.40 4.66 -9.23
CA ILE A 25 11.77 4.16 -9.10
C ILE A 25 11.93 2.85 -9.90
N LEU A 26 10.96 1.94 -9.78
CA LEU A 26 10.99 0.66 -10.45
C LEU A 26 10.80 0.77 -11.97
N SER A 27 10.03 1.76 -12.43
CA SER A 27 9.89 2.09 -13.84
C SER A 27 11.19 2.67 -14.42
N PHE A 28 11.89 3.50 -13.64
CA PHE A 28 13.23 3.99 -13.99
C PHE A 28 14.24 2.85 -14.06
N LEU A 29 14.21 1.94 -13.08
CA LEU A 29 15.05 0.74 -13.05
C LEU A 29 14.75 -0.18 -14.24
N SER A 30 13.48 -0.36 -14.60
CA SER A 30 13.10 -1.17 -15.75
C SER A 30 13.59 -0.56 -17.07
N CYS A 31 13.57 0.77 -17.18
CA CYS A 31 14.05 1.47 -18.37
C CYS A 31 15.58 1.47 -18.48
N CYS A 32 16.31 1.58 -17.37
CA CYS A 32 17.77 1.73 -17.37
C CYS A 32 18.53 0.39 -17.20
N PHE A 33 17.91 -0.59 -16.54
CA PHE A 33 18.53 -1.86 -16.16
C PHE A 33 17.94 -3.07 -16.92
N GLY A 34 16.98 -2.86 -17.82
CA GLY A 34 16.36 -3.93 -18.62
C GLY A 34 15.66 -4.98 -17.75
N VAL A 35 15.04 -4.57 -16.65
CA VAL A 35 14.34 -5.48 -15.74
C VAL A 35 13.14 -6.10 -16.44
N SER A 36 13.01 -7.42 -16.35
CA SER A 36 11.93 -8.16 -17.00
C SER A 36 10.55 -7.72 -16.48
N LYS A 37 9.57 -7.60 -17.38
CA LYS A 37 8.19 -7.15 -17.08
C LYS A 37 7.51 -7.98 -15.99
N GLU A 38 7.91 -9.24 -15.87
CA GLU A 38 7.44 -10.15 -14.82
C GLU A 38 7.83 -9.68 -13.42
N THR A 39 9.08 -9.25 -13.21
CA THR A 39 9.54 -8.75 -11.91
C THR A 39 8.82 -7.48 -11.50
N TYR A 40 8.54 -6.60 -12.48
CA TYR A 40 7.75 -5.37 -12.27
C TYR A 40 6.32 -5.70 -11.80
N MET A 41 5.63 -6.60 -12.51
CA MET A 41 4.26 -7.01 -12.15
C MET A 41 4.18 -7.74 -10.80
N ILE A 42 5.13 -8.63 -10.50
CA ILE A 42 5.15 -9.36 -9.23
C ILE A 42 5.36 -8.39 -8.06
N SER A 43 6.29 -7.44 -8.19
CA SER A 43 6.54 -6.46 -7.12
C SER A 43 5.34 -5.56 -6.85
N LEU A 44 4.63 -5.11 -7.90
CA LEU A 44 3.40 -4.33 -7.79
C LEU A 44 2.28 -5.15 -7.13
N GLY A 45 2.12 -6.41 -7.52
CA GLY A 45 1.13 -7.31 -6.93
C GLY A 45 1.36 -7.54 -5.44
N VAL A 46 2.61 -7.81 -5.05
CA VAL A 46 3.00 -7.99 -3.64
C VAL A 46 2.79 -6.70 -2.86
N PHE A 47 3.17 -5.55 -3.42
CA PHE A 47 2.94 -4.25 -2.77
C PHE A 47 1.44 -4.00 -2.56
N ALA A 48 0.61 -4.19 -3.59
CA ALA A 48 -0.84 -4.03 -3.47
C ALA A 48 -1.44 -4.98 -2.42
N PHE A 49 -0.96 -6.23 -2.34
CA PHE A 49 -1.46 -7.19 -1.37
C PHE A 49 -1.11 -6.80 0.07
N ILE A 50 0.11 -6.33 0.30
CA ILE A 50 0.56 -5.84 1.62
C ILE A 50 -0.20 -4.56 1.99
N ALA A 51 -0.55 -3.71 1.02
CA ALA A 51 -1.37 -2.50 1.20
C ALA A 51 -2.69 -2.84 1.87
N VAL A 52 -3.36 -3.77 1.20
CA VAL A 52 -4.71 -4.18 1.52
C VAL A 52 -4.69 -4.91 2.84
N ALA A 53 -3.73 -5.81 3.06
CA ALA A 53 -3.57 -6.53 4.32
C ALA A 53 -3.29 -5.60 5.52
N MET A 54 -2.41 -4.60 5.37
CA MET A 54 -2.11 -3.64 6.44
C MET A 54 -3.29 -2.70 6.72
N THR A 55 -4.00 -2.28 5.68
CA THR A 55 -5.20 -1.46 5.80
C THR A 55 -6.32 -2.26 6.50
N LEU A 56 -6.55 -3.50 6.10
CA LEU A 56 -7.52 -4.39 6.73
C LEU A 56 -7.17 -4.68 8.19
N LYS A 57 -5.90 -4.99 8.51
CA LYS A 57 -5.48 -5.19 9.91
C LYS A 57 -5.69 -3.95 10.77
N SER A 58 -5.33 -2.76 10.27
CA SER A 58 -5.47 -1.51 11.02
C SER A 58 -6.95 -1.15 11.25
N VAL A 59 -7.81 -1.39 10.26
CA VAL A 59 -9.27 -1.24 10.38
C VAL A 59 -9.86 -2.29 11.34
N PHE A 60 -9.49 -3.57 11.21
CA PHE A 60 -10.05 -4.67 12.00
C PHE A 60 -9.60 -4.62 13.48
N LYS A 61 -8.33 -4.30 13.73
CA LYS A 61 -7.79 -4.13 15.11
C LYS A 61 -8.55 -3.07 15.89
N ARG A 62 -9.04 -2.02 15.22
CA ARG A 62 -9.78 -0.92 15.87
C ARG A 62 -11.29 -1.18 16.01
N HIS A 63 -11.86 -2.08 15.22
CA HIS A 63 -13.22 -2.57 15.45
C HIS A 63 -13.30 -3.40 16.75
N SER A 64 -12.25 -4.17 17.07
CA SER A 64 -12.16 -4.94 18.32
C SER A 64 -12.00 -4.06 19.58
N GLU A 65 -11.34 -2.91 19.45
CA GLU A 65 -11.18 -1.93 20.56
C GLU A 65 -12.45 -1.12 20.87
N PHE A 66 -13.40 -1.00 19.94
CA PHE A 66 -14.69 -0.33 20.16
C PHE A 66 -15.78 -1.27 20.70
N ALA A 67 -15.49 -2.57 20.78
CA ALA A 67 -16.40 -3.61 21.27
C ALA A 67 -16.15 -4.00 22.74
N LYS A 68 -15.32 -3.22 23.46
CA LYS A 68 -15.00 -3.40 24.89
C LYS A 68 -15.33 -2.12 25.64
#